data_AF-A0A6I7PIK4-F1
#
_entry.id   AF-A0A6I7PIK4-F1
#
_cell.length_a   1.000
_cell.length_b   1.000
_cell.length_c   1.000
_cell.angle_alpha   90.00
_cell.angle_beta   90.00
_cell.angle_gamma   90.00
#
_symmetry.space_group_name_H-M   'P 1'
#
loop_
_entity.id
_entity.type
_entity.pdbx_description
1 polymer ?
#
loop_
_entity_poly.entity_id
_entity_poly.type
_entity_poly.pdbx_seq_one_letter_code
_entity_poly.pdbx_strand_id
1 'polypeptide(L)'
;MTNGGRYDIQSVSDQKRPQTQYKTTVNGWIVLFVFLTAILASFVQTTSGFAFALITMALWPAVLTIPDSTHLLMFSSFLVISIMTFRFRHRINFHLVIVPSMVAIAGNAAGVHLIGSAPEALLIRILGAVLIVLAVSLMIAGNRFRVKPTVRNASIAGLVSGMMNGMFNIPGPPIVLYYSAATRTKEEYIATTQFFFWIALVQRMILVLLSSPLSTDVLITFPFAITGSVIGMVLGFRVFRGLRQARVQQAVYALMIISGAFYLTS
;
A
#
# COMPACT_ATOMS: atom_id res chain seq x y z
N MET A 1 -66.11 -7.47 -27.35
CA MET A 1 -65.03 -8.46 -27.26
C MET A 1 -63.71 -7.70 -27.27
N THR A 2 -63.08 -7.63 -26.11
CA THR A 2 -61.89 -6.86 -25.76
C THR A 2 -60.63 -7.62 -26.16
N ASN A 3 -59.69 -6.98 -26.87
CA ASN A 3 -58.37 -7.54 -27.10
C ASN A 3 -57.29 -6.53 -26.68
N GLY A 4 -56.82 -6.67 -25.44
CA GLY A 4 -55.71 -5.91 -24.89
C GLY A 4 -54.39 -6.52 -25.34
N GLY A 5 -53.66 -5.80 -26.19
CA GLY A 5 -52.28 -6.12 -26.51
C GLY A 5 -51.39 -5.88 -25.30
N ARG A 6 -51.07 -6.96 -24.58
CA ARG A 6 -49.98 -6.97 -23.60
C ARG A 6 -48.66 -6.85 -24.36
N TYR A 7 -47.99 -5.72 -24.16
CA TYR A 7 -46.60 -5.56 -24.51
C TYR A 7 -45.79 -6.49 -23.60
N ASP A 8 -45.10 -7.48 -24.19
CA ASP A 8 -44.15 -8.35 -23.51
C ASP A 8 -42.93 -7.52 -23.06
N ILE A 9 -42.93 -7.06 -21.81
CA ILE A 9 -41.81 -6.35 -21.18
C ILE A 9 -40.79 -7.33 -20.58
N GLN A 10 -40.72 -8.57 -21.09
CA GLN A 10 -39.89 -9.63 -20.52
C GLN A 10 -38.75 -10.10 -21.44
N SER A 11 -38.64 -9.58 -22.66
CA SER A 11 -37.58 -9.97 -23.61
C SER A 11 -36.43 -8.96 -23.71
N VAL A 12 -36.41 -7.89 -22.90
CA VAL A 12 -35.38 -6.83 -22.95
C VAL A 12 -34.46 -6.82 -21.71
N SER A 13 -34.74 -7.62 -20.67
CA SER A 13 -33.91 -7.67 -19.46
C SER A 13 -32.72 -8.64 -19.53
N ASP A 14 -32.61 -9.48 -20.57
CA ASP A 14 -31.56 -10.49 -20.69
C ASP A 14 -30.39 -10.12 -21.62
N GLN A 15 -30.37 -8.91 -22.15
CA GLN A 15 -29.34 -8.48 -23.09
C GLN A 15 -28.47 -7.35 -22.50
N LYS A 16 -27.23 -7.72 -22.17
CA LYS A 16 -26.09 -6.91 -21.66
C LYS A 16 -25.94 -6.85 -20.14
N ARG A 17 -25.50 -7.96 -19.57
CA ARG A 17 -24.29 -7.88 -18.74
C ARG A 17 -23.17 -8.54 -19.55
N PRO A 18 -22.08 -7.83 -19.91
CA PRO A 18 -20.89 -8.55 -20.30
C PRO A 18 -20.56 -9.45 -19.12
N GLN A 19 -20.78 -10.76 -19.29
CA GLN A 19 -20.13 -11.73 -18.43
C GLN A 19 -18.65 -11.56 -18.74
N THR A 20 -17.99 -10.67 -17.99
CA THR A 20 -16.54 -10.62 -17.91
C THR A 20 -16.17 -11.99 -17.38
N GLN A 21 -15.88 -12.89 -18.31
CA GLN A 21 -15.37 -14.21 -18.08
C GLN A 21 -14.07 -13.98 -17.31
N TYR A 22 -14.14 -13.96 -15.96
CA TYR A 22 -13.01 -13.89 -15.06
C TYR A 22 -12.24 -15.19 -15.27
N LYS A 23 -11.43 -15.23 -16.33
CA LYS A 23 -10.43 -16.25 -16.55
C LYS A 23 -9.50 -16.14 -15.36
N THR A 24 -9.61 -17.07 -14.42
CA THR A 24 -8.78 -17.09 -13.21
C THR A 24 -7.32 -17.20 -13.66
N THR A 25 -6.62 -16.08 -13.72
CA THR A 25 -5.22 -16.01 -14.13
C THR A 25 -4.28 -16.43 -13.00
N VAL A 26 -4.82 -16.51 -11.78
CA VAL A 26 -4.10 -16.95 -10.58
C VAL A 26 -3.91 -18.46 -10.62
N ASN A 27 -2.65 -18.87 -10.77
CA ASN A 27 -2.19 -20.25 -10.67
C ASN A 27 -1.44 -20.45 -9.33
N GLY A 28 -1.12 -21.70 -9.00
CA GLY A 28 -0.51 -22.04 -7.72
C GLY A 28 0.83 -21.34 -7.45
N TRP A 29 1.60 -21.03 -8.49
CA TRP A 29 2.87 -20.33 -8.31
C TRP A 29 2.69 -18.85 -7.98
N ILE A 30 1.68 -18.16 -8.53
CA ILE A 30 1.34 -16.77 -8.17
C ILE A 30 0.93 -16.70 -6.69
N VAL A 31 0.08 -17.63 -6.24
CA VAL A 31 -0.34 -17.70 -4.83
C VAL A 31 0.86 -17.91 -3.91
N LEU A 32 1.75 -18.84 -4.25
CA LEU A 32 2.97 -19.09 -3.49
C LEU A 32 3.88 -17.85 -3.46
N PHE A 33 4.04 -17.18 -4.60
CA PHE A 33 4.82 -15.95 -4.70
C PHE A 33 4.24 -14.86 -3.80
N VAL A 34 2.93 -14.60 -3.86
CA VAL A 34 2.25 -13.62 -2.99
C VAL A 34 2.40 -14.00 -1.51
N PHE A 35 2.25 -15.27 -1.17
CA PHE A 35 2.38 -15.76 0.21
C PHE A 35 3.79 -15.50 0.76
N LEU A 36 4.84 -15.91 0.03
CA LEU A 36 6.24 -15.75 0.46
C LEU A 36 6.64 -14.28 0.55
N THR A 37 6.22 -13.48 -0.43
CA THR A 37 6.50 -12.04 -0.44
C THR A 37 5.75 -11.31 0.68
N ALA A 38 4.53 -11.71 1.03
CA ALA A 38 3.81 -11.18 2.19
C ALA A 38 4.52 -11.50 3.52
N ILE A 39 5.05 -12.73 3.67
CA ILE A 39 5.87 -13.10 4.83
C ILE A 39 7.08 -12.17 4.93
N LEU A 40 7.84 -12.03 3.85
CA LEU A 40 9.03 -11.18 3.81
C LEU A 40 8.68 -9.71 4.10
N ALA A 41 7.65 -9.18 3.44
CA ALA A 41 7.22 -7.80 3.57
C ALA A 41 6.80 -7.47 5.02
N SER A 42 5.99 -8.34 5.63
CA SER A 42 5.53 -8.18 7.01
C SER A 42 6.63 -8.36 8.04
N PHE A 43 7.53 -9.32 7.81
CA PHE A 43 8.72 -9.50 8.62
C PHE A 43 9.57 -8.23 8.66
N VAL A 44 9.88 -7.67 7.48
CA VAL A 44 10.68 -6.46 7.38
C VAL A 44 9.91 -5.24 7.91
N GLN A 45 8.60 -5.14 7.70
CA GLN A 45 7.80 -4.03 8.26
C GLN A 45 7.75 -4.07 9.78
N THR A 46 7.59 -5.25 10.38
CA THR A 46 7.55 -5.38 11.84
C THR A 46 8.87 -4.93 12.48
N THR A 47 9.99 -5.10 11.77
CA THR A 47 11.31 -4.66 12.24
C THR A 47 11.63 -3.19 11.91
N SER A 48 11.22 -2.69 10.74
CA SER A 48 11.56 -1.35 10.21
C SER A 48 10.48 -0.28 10.41
N GLY A 49 9.23 -0.69 10.57
CA GLY A 49 8.06 0.15 10.73
C GLY A 49 7.33 0.57 9.44
N PHE A 50 7.86 0.33 8.22
CA PHE A 50 7.23 0.88 7.00
C PHE A 50 7.47 0.12 5.68
N ALA A 51 8.23 -0.98 5.67
CA ALA A 51 8.69 -1.60 4.43
C ALA A 51 7.65 -2.45 3.66
N PHE A 52 6.49 -2.77 4.25
CA PHE A 52 5.56 -3.73 3.65
C PHE A 52 5.09 -3.30 2.28
N ALA A 53 4.56 -2.09 2.18
CA ALA A 53 4.08 -1.52 0.93
C ALA A 53 5.20 -1.43 -0.13
N LEU A 54 6.42 -1.09 0.29
CA LEU A 54 7.57 -0.99 -0.62
C LEU A 54 7.94 -2.34 -1.22
N ILE A 55 8.02 -3.39 -0.39
CA ILE A 55 8.40 -4.74 -0.84
C ILE A 55 7.31 -5.36 -1.71
N THR A 56 6.05 -5.26 -1.29
CA THR A 56 4.92 -5.82 -2.05
C THR A 56 4.74 -5.10 -3.38
N MET A 57 4.80 -3.77 -3.43
CA MET A 57 4.70 -3.04 -4.70
C MET A 57 5.93 -3.14 -5.59
N ALA A 58 7.09 -3.52 -5.04
CA ALA A 58 8.25 -3.85 -5.86
C ALA A 58 8.13 -5.25 -6.52
N LEU A 59 7.25 -6.12 -6.02
CA LEU A 59 7.23 -7.53 -6.42
C LEU A 59 5.90 -7.94 -7.07
N TRP A 60 4.76 -7.60 -6.48
CA TRP A 60 3.44 -8.04 -6.94
C TRP A 60 3.06 -7.52 -8.34
N PRO A 61 3.34 -6.26 -8.70
CA PRO A 61 3.02 -5.76 -10.05
C PRO A 61 3.81 -6.44 -11.18
N ALA A 62 4.80 -7.29 -10.87
CA ALA A 62 5.48 -8.11 -11.87
C ALA A 62 4.62 -9.29 -12.37
N VAL A 63 3.60 -9.68 -11.60
CA VAL A 63 2.77 -10.87 -11.87
C VAL A 63 1.27 -10.62 -11.73
N LEU A 64 0.89 -9.49 -11.12
CA LEU A 64 -0.49 -9.02 -10.95
C LEU A 64 -0.65 -7.64 -11.58
N THR A 65 -1.88 -7.28 -11.89
CA THR A 65 -2.19 -5.90 -12.30
C THR A 65 -1.91 -4.91 -11.18
N ILE A 66 -1.70 -3.63 -11.52
CA ILE A 66 -1.52 -2.57 -10.51
C ILE A 66 -2.72 -2.48 -9.57
N PRO A 67 -3.99 -2.42 -10.05
CA PRO A 67 -5.16 -2.41 -9.16
C PRO A 67 -5.20 -3.62 -8.21
N ASP A 68 -5.01 -4.84 -8.73
CA ASP A 68 -5.06 -6.06 -7.91
C ASP A 68 -3.97 -6.09 -6.85
N SER A 69 -2.75 -5.70 -7.23
CA SER A 69 -1.62 -5.55 -6.29
C SER A 69 -1.98 -4.58 -5.17
N THR A 70 -2.62 -3.45 -5.48
CA THR A 70 -2.93 -2.42 -4.47
C THR A 70 -4.07 -2.84 -3.55
N HIS A 71 -5.08 -3.55 -4.06
CA HIS A 71 -6.18 -4.10 -3.28
C HIS A 71 -5.67 -5.21 -2.35
N LEU A 72 -4.87 -6.13 -2.86
CA LEU A 72 -4.26 -7.18 -2.07
C LEU A 72 -3.39 -6.61 -0.96
N LEU A 73 -2.67 -5.52 -1.25
CA LEU A 73 -1.80 -4.83 -0.28
C LEU A 73 -2.66 -4.19 0.80
N MET A 74 -3.75 -3.54 0.40
CA MET A 74 -4.68 -2.90 1.32
C MET A 74 -5.19 -3.90 2.36
N PHE A 75 -5.68 -5.05 1.92
CA PHE A 75 -6.25 -6.02 2.84
C PHE A 75 -5.20 -6.78 3.67
N SER A 76 -4.08 -7.17 3.08
CA SER A 76 -3.03 -7.90 3.78
C SER A 76 -2.30 -7.07 4.83
N SER A 77 -2.06 -5.79 4.55
CA SER A 77 -1.41 -4.87 5.49
C SER A 77 -2.34 -4.37 6.59
N PHE A 78 -3.67 -4.43 6.41
CA PHE A 78 -4.64 -3.93 7.39
C PHE A 78 -4.47 -4.55 8.77
N LEU A 79 -4.35 -5.88 8.85
CA LEU A 79 -4.16 -6.56 10.12
C LEU A 79 -2.81 -6.21 10.76
N VAL A 80 -1.73 -6.21 9.98
CA VAL A 80 -0.38 -5.90 10.47
C VAL A 80 -0.33 -4.48 11.02
N ILE A 81 -0.80 -3.49 10.25
CA ILE A 81 -0.80 -2.08 10.64
C ILE A 81 -1.73 -1.85 11.84
N SER A 82 -2.90 -2.49 11.88
CA SER A 82 -3.83 -2.36 13.02
C SER A 82 -3.22 -2.91 14.31
N ILE A 83 -2.59 -4.09 14.26
CA ILE A 83 -1.94 -4.70 15.42
C ILE A 83 -0.74 -3.87 15.88
N MET A 84 0.10 -3.38 14.95
CA MET A 84 1.21 -2.47 15.24
C MET A 84 0.71 -1.18 15.91
N THR A 85 -0.30 -0.54 15.32
CA THR A 85 -0.88 0.71 15.83
C THR A 85 -1.47 0.52 17.22
N PHE A 86 -2.24 -0.55 17.44
CA PHE A 86 -2.81 -0.86 18.74
C PHE A 86 -1.73 -1.15 19.79
N ARG A 87 -0.69 -1.91 19.42
CA ARG A 87 0.42 -2.28 20.32
C ARG A 87 1.22 -1.06 20.77
N PHE A 88 1.46 -0.09 19.88
CA PHE A 88 2.24 1.11 20.18
C PHE A 88 1.38 2.34 20.50
N ARG A 89 0.06 2.17 20.72
CA ARG A 89 -0.90 3.29 20.87
C ARG A 89 -0.54 4.32 21.94
N HIS A 90 0.12 3.89 23.01
CA HIS A 90 0.49 4.75 24.14
C HIS A 90 1.61 5.76 23.81
N ARG A 91 2.28 5.60 22.67
CA ARG A 91 3.39 6.46 22.22
C ARG A 91 3.03 7.28 20.98
N ILE A 92 1.76 7.30 20.58
CA ILE A 92 1.31 8.07 19.41
C ILE A 92 1.36 9.56 19.75
N ASN A 93 2.06 10.34 18.92
CA ASN A 93 2.04 11.79 18.99
C ASN A 93 0.96 12.36 18.07
N PHE A 94 -0.22 12.63 18.63
CA PHE A 94 -1.37 13.14 17.86
C PHE A 94 -1.11 14.52 17.24
N HIS A 95 -0.33 15.39 17.90
CA HIS A 95 0.00 16.71 17.35
C HIS A 95 0.78 16.63 16.04
N LEU A 96 1.63 15.60 15.88
CA LEU A 96 2.38 15.39 14.66
C LEU A 96 1.55 14.74 13.55
N VAL A 97 0.54 13.91 13.88
CA VAL A 97 -0.24 13.14 12.90
C VAL A 97 -1.39 13.92 12.29
N ILE A 98 -2.02 14.83 13.04
CA ILE A 98 -3.27 15.49 12.61
C ILE A 98 -3.09 16.24 11.28
N VAL A 99 -2.10 17.13 11.18
CA VAL A 99 -1.91 17.95 9.98
C VAL A 99 -1.59 17.09 8.74
N PRO A 100 -0.58 16.19 8.77
CA PRO A 100 -0.33 15.32 7.64
C PRO A 100 -1.54 14.47 7.24
N SER A 101 -2.26 13.90 8.21
CA SER A 101 -3.42 13.05 7.94
C SER A 101 -4.58 13.79 7.28
N MET A 102 -4.82 15.05 7.67
CA MET A 102 -5.86 15.89 7.05
C MET A 102 -5.51 16.22 5.61
N VAL A 103 -4.26 16.63 5.35
CA VAL A 103 -3.80 16.94 3.99
C VAL A 103 -3.72 15.68 3.12
N ALA A 104 -3.38 14.54 3.73
CA ALA A 104 -3.32 13.25 3.04
C ALA A 104 -4.68 12.81 2.47
N ILE A 105 -5.81 13.24 3.04
CA ILE A 105 -7.15 12.94 2.48
C ILE A 105 -7.24 13.43 1.04
N ALA A 106 -6.89 14.70 0.81
CA ALA A 106 -6.94 15.31 -0.52
C ALA A 106 -5.97 14.63 -1.49
N GLY A 107 -4.75 14.36 -1.05
CA GLY A 107 -3.76 13.62 -1.84
C GLY A 107 -4.26 12.22 -2.22
N ASN A 108 -4.82 11.50 -1.26
CA ASN A 108 -5.32 10.14 -1.44
C ASN A 108 -6.49 10.09 -2.42
N ALA A 109 -7.46 10.99 -2.27
CA ALA A 109 -8.57 11.13 -3.21
C ALA A 109 -8.09 11.40 -4.64
N ALA A 110 -7.14 12.34 -4.80
CA ALA A 110 -6.52 12.63 -6.10
C ALA A 110 -5.79 11.40 -6.67
N GLY A 111 -5.03 10.69 -5.84
CA GLY A 111 -4.28 9.51 -6.26
C GLY A 111 -5.17 8.33 -6.70
N VAL A 112 -6.26 8.07 -5.97
CA VAL A 112 -7.25 7.04 -6.35
C VAL A 112 -7.99 7.43 -7.63
N HIS A 113 -8.24 8.72 -7.87
CA HIS A 113 -8.84 9.14 -9.14
C HIS A 113 -7.88 8.98 -10.33
N LEU A 114 -6.60 9.29 -10.12
CA LEU A 114 -5.55 9.12 -11.13
C LEU A 114 -5.31 7.65 -11.50
N ILE A 115 -5.32 6.73 -10.52
CA ILE A 115 -5.14 5.30 -10.82
C ILE A 115 -6.28 4.74 -11.68
N GLY A 116 -7.51 5.20 -11.45
CA GLY A 116 -8.70 4.73 -12.18
C GLY A 116 -8.81 5.27 -13.61
N SER A 117 -8.06 6.31 -13.96
CA SER A 117 -8.13 6.98 -15.27
C SER A 117 -6.91 6.77 -16.16
N ALA A 118 -5.80 6.28 -15.60
CA ALA A 118 -4.54 6.10 -16.33
C ALA A 118 -4.40 4.69 -16.95
N PRO A 119 -3.76 4.56 -18.12
CA PRO A 119 -3.40 3.26 -18.67
C PRO A 119 -2.44 2.48 -17.75
N GLU A 120 -2.62 1.17 -17.66
CA GLU A 120 -1.83 0.31 -16.77
C GLU A 120 -0.31 0.39 -17.04
N ALA A 121 0.11 0.40 -18.31
CA ALA A 121 1.52 0.52 -18.68
C ALA A 121 2.15 1.83 -18.15
N LEU A 122 1.38 2.93 -18.15
CA LEU A 122 1.84 4.20 -17.61
C LEU A 122 1.96 4.12 -16.08
N LEU A 123 1.01 3.49 -15.40
CA LEU A 123 1.04 3.31 -13.95
C LEU A 123 2.24 2.48 -13.50
N ILE A 124 2.57 1.40 -14.22
CA ILE A 124 3.76 0.57 -13.95
C ILE A 124 5.03 1.41 -14.06
N ARG A 125 5.17 2.23 -15.12
CA ARG A 125 6.34 3.11 -15.29
C ARG A 125 6.43 4.18 -14.21
N ILE A 126 5.31 4.82 -13.85
CA ILE A 126 5.26 5.79 -12.75
C ILE A 126 5.64 5.11 -11.43
N LEU A 127 5.11 3.92 -11.16
CA LEU A 127 5.49 3.14 -9.98
C LEU A 127 7.00 2.87 -9.98
N GLY A 128 7.58 2.47 -11.10
CA GLY A 128 9.02 2.22 -11.21
C GLY A 128 9.86 3.46 -10.91
N ALA A 129 9.50 4.61 -11.48
CA ALA A 129 10.13 5.89 -11.17
C ALA A 129 9.99 6.24 -9.68
N VAL A 130 8.79 6.07 -9.11
CA VAL A 130 8.53 6.29 -7.70
C VAL A 130 9.42 5.38 -6.84
N LEU A 131 9.49 4.07 -7.10
CA LEU A 131 10.33 3.14 -6.33
C LEU A 131 11.81 3.56 -6.33
N ILE A 132 12.35 3.98 -7.47
CA ILE A 132 13.74 4.47 -7.57
C ILE A 132 13.93 5.75 -6.74
N VAL A 133 13.05 6.74 -6.90
CA VAL A 133 13.12 8.00 -6.14
C VAL A 133 13.01 7.74 -4.64
N LEU A 134 12.13 6.84 -4.22
CA LEU A 134 11.98 6.45 -2.83
C LEU A 134 13.22 5.72 -2.29
N ALA A 135 13.81 4.82 -3.07
CA ALA A 135 15.02 4.11 -2.66
C ALA A 135 16.18 5.09 -2.45
N VAL A 136 16.42 5.98 -3.42
CA VAL A 136 17.47 7.01 -3.35
C VAL A 136 17.23 7.97 -2.20
N SER A 137 16.00 8.49 -2.05
CA SER A 137 15.68 9.42 -0.96
C SER A 137 15.86 8.78 0.43
N LEU A 138 15.47 7.52 0.62
CA LEU A 138 15.66 6.80 1.88
C LEU A 138 17.13 6.49 2.16
N MET A 139 17.92 6.16 1.13
CA MET A 139 19.37 5.96 1.25
C MET A 139 20.08 7.24 1.70
N ILE A 140 19.74 8.39 1.10
CA ILE A 140 20.34 9.69 1.45
C ILE A 140 19.86 10.15 2.83
N ALA A 141 18.57 9.96 3.13
CA ALA A 141 17.97 10.36 4.40
C ALA A 141 18.59 9.66 5.59
N GLY A 142 18.90 8.35 5.47
CA GLY A 142 19.55 7.56 6.50
C GLY A 142 20.90 8.13 6.95
N ASN A 143 21.52 8.99 6.15
CA ASN A 143 22.83 9.56 6.47
C ASN A 143 22.79 10.94 7.12
N ARG A 144 21.95 11.92 6.70
CA ARG A 144 22.11 13.33 7.16
C ARG A 144 20.88 14.26 7.15
N PHE A 145 19.68 13.83 6.76
CA PHE A 145 18.57 14.78 6.61
C PHE A 145 17.76 14.98 7.90
N ARG A 146 17.91 16.15 8.51
CA ARG A 146 17.02 16.64 9.58
C ARG A 146 16.00 17.60 8.99
N VAL A 147 14.82 17.09 8.64
CA VAL A 147 13.69 17.93 8.23
C VAL A 147 13.16 18.69 9.45
N LYS A 148 13.08 20.02 9.38
CA LYS A 148 12.52 20.81 10.48
C LYS A 148 11.03 20.46 10.65
N PRO A 149 10.54 20.16 11.87
CA PRO A 149 9.14 19.86 12.14
C PRO A 149 8.31 21.14 12.07
N THR A 150 7.97 21.56 10.85
CA THR A 150 7.13 22.72 10.58
C THR A 150 5.82 22.27 9.96
N VAL A 151 4.75 23.03 10.19
CA VAL A 151 3.41 22.77 9.60
C VAL A 151 3.50 22.67 8.08
N ARG A 152 4.31 23.51 7.44
CA ARG A 152 4.54 23.45 5.99
C ARG A 152 5.12 22.10 5.55
N ASN A 153 6.16 21.62 6.23
CA ASN A 153 6.78 20.33 5.91
C ASN A 153 5.84 19.16 6.22
N ALA A 154 5.05 19.25 7.28
CA ALA A 154 4.00 18.29 7.62
C ALA A 154 2.94 18.19 6.52
N SER A 155 2.47 19.33 5.99
CA SER A 155 1.50 19.38 4.91
C SER A 155 2.06 18.83 3.60
N ILE A 156 3.28 19.18 3.22
CA ILE A 156 3.92 18.64 2.00
C ILE A 156 4.12 17.13 2.12
N ALA A 157 4.66 16.66 3.25
CA ALA A 157 4.85 15.24 3.49
C ALA A 157 3.51 14.50 3.46
N GLY A 158 2.48 15.03 4.13
CA GLY A 158 1.13 14.47 4.12
C GLY A 158 0.50 14.42 2.74
N LEU A 159 0.62 15.48 1.94
CA LEU A 159 0.07 15.54 0.58
C LEU A 159 0.73 14.51 -0.34
N VAL A 160 2.07 14.48 -0.36
CA VAL A 160 2.84 13.55 -1.21
C VAL A 160 2.58 12.12 -0.76
N SER A 161 2.65 11.84 0.55
CA SER A 161 2.31 10.52 1.09
C SER A 161 0.87 10.12 0.80
N GLY A 162 -0.08 11.05 0.87
CA GLY A 162 -1.48 10.81 0.52
C GLY A 162 -1.64 10.45 -0.96
N MET A 163 -1.02 11.21 -1.87
CA MET A 163 -1.04 10.93 -3.31
C MET A 163 -0.46 9.55 -3.63
N MET A 164 0.70 9.23 -3.05
CA MET A 164 1.33 7.91 -3.20
C MET A 164 0.48 6.78 -2.58
N ASN A 165 -0.18 7.06 -1.46
CA ASN A 165 -1.13 6.14 -0.85
C ASN A 165 -2.34 5.91 -1.76
N GLY A 166 -2.82 6.93 -2.46
CA GLY A 166 -3.95 6.81 -3.39
C GLY A 166 -3.61 6.10 -4.69
N MET A 167 -2.41 6.34 -5.23
CA MET A 167 -1.98 5.69 -6.47
C MET A 167 -1.52 4.25 -6.23
N PHE A 168 -0.62 4.03 -5.27
CA PHE A 168 0.07 2.74 -5.15
C PHE A 168 -0.07 2.09 -3.77
N ASN A 169 -0.84 2.69 -2.86
CA ASN A 169 -0.93 2.25 -1.47
C ASN A 169 0.45 2.24 -0.77
N ILE A 170 1.30 3.21 -1.12
CA ILE A 170 2.63 3.43 -0.51
C ILE A 170 2.64 4.79 0.22
N PRO A 171 2.06 4.89 1.42
CA PRO A 171 2.05 6.15 2.18
C PRO A 171 3.44 6.56 2.71
N GLY A 172 4.44 5.67 2.65
CA GLY A 172 5.59 5.64 3.55
C GLY A 172 6.62 6.77 3.46
N PRO A 173 7.40 6.89 2.38
CA PRO A 173 8.73 7.49 2.52
C PRO A 173 8.77 8.99 2.89
N PRO A 174 7.91 9.87 2.34
CA PRO A 174 7.88 11.28 2.75
C PRO A 174 7.52 11.47 4.22
N ILE A 175 6.47 10.78 4.70
CA ILE A 175 6.02 10.91 6.08
C ILE A 175 6.96 10.22 7.07
N VAL A 176 7.56 9.09 6.67
CA VAL A 176 8.60 8.39 7.43
C VAL A 176 9.79 9.32 7.66
N LEU A 177 10.24 10.02 6.61
CA LEU A 177 11.32 10.98 6.72
C LEU A 177 10.95 12.14 7.66
N TYR A 178 9.73 12.65 7.54
CA TYR A 178 9.22 13.71 8.42
C TYR A 178 9.18 13.27 9.89
N TYR A 179 8.56 12.14 10.21
CA TYR A 179 8.46 11.65 11.59
C TYR A 179 9.80 11.23 12.15
N SER A 180 10.71 10.67 11.35
CA SER A 180 12.06 10.35 11.81
C SER A 180 12.84 11.58 12.27
N ALA A 181 12.53 12.77 11.75
CA ALA A 181 13.13 14.03 12.18
C ALA A 181 12.32 14.75 13.27
N ALA A 182 10.99 14.55 13.30
CA ALA A 182 10.07 15.26 14.20
C ALA A 182 9.87 14.57 15.57
N THR A 183 10.10 13.26 15.65
CA THR A 183 9.90 12.48 16.88
C THR A 183 11.19 12.35 17.70
N ARG A 184 11.05 12.15 19.01
CA ARG A 184 12.19 12.12 19.95
C ARG A 184 12.71 10.71 20.20
N THR A 185 11.85 9.71 20.09
CA THR A 185 12.18 8.31 20.40
C THR A 185 11.77 7.39 19.26
N LYS A 186 12.45 6.24 19.15
CA LYS A 186 12.11 5.21 18.14
C LYS A 186 10.69 4.67 18.34
N GLU A 187 10.23 4.52 19.59
CA GLU A 187 8.86 4.08 19.87
C GLU A 187 7.83 5.08 19.40
N GLU A 188 8.04 6.38 19.67
CA GLU A 188 7.17 7.46 19.19
C GLU A 188 7.14 7.52 17.66
N TYR A 189 8.30 7.39 17.01
CA TYR A 189 8.41 7.30 15.56
C TYR A 189 7.55 6.17 15.00
N ILE A 190 7.73 4.93 15.51
CA ILE A 190 6.99 3.75 15.03
C ILE A 190 5.50 3.93 15.29
N ALA A 191 5.10 4.35 16.49
CA ALA A 191 3.70 4.54 16.87
C ALA A 191 2.99 5.56 15.98
N THR A 192 3.61 6.74 15.82
CA THR A 192 3.09 7.88 15.06
C THR A 192 2.99 7.54 13.56
N THR A 193 4.00 6.85 13.02
CA THR A 193 4.02 6.41 11.62
C THR A 193 2.94 5.35 11.35
N GLN A 194 2.83 4.35 12.23
CA GLN A 194 1.83 3.28 12.09
C GLN A 194 0.41 3.84 12.19
N PHE A 195 0.16 4.76 13.11
CA PHE A 195 -1.14 5.43 13.22
C PHE A 195 -1.48 6.24 11.96
N PHE A 196 -0.52 6.97 11.38
CA PHE A 196 -0.71 7.65 10.10
C PHE A 196 -1.03 6.66 8.96
N PHE A 197 -0.29 5.55 8.85
CA PHE A 197 -0.59 4.52 7.85
C PHE A 197 -1.95 3.90 8.03
N TRP A 198 -2.36 3.67 9.29
CA TRP A 198 -3.69 3.15 9.59
C TRP A 198 -4.79 4.10 9.10
N ILE A 199 -4.65 5.41 9.37
CA ILE A 199 -5.57 6.44 8.86
C ILE A 199 -5.59 6.44 7.32
N ALA A 200 -4.43 6.47 6.68
CA ALA A 200 -4.30 6.49 5.22
C ALA A 200 -4.91 5.23 4.58
N LEU A 201 -4.77 4.09 5.24
CA LEU A 201 -5.33 2.81 4.81
C LEU A 201 -6.85 2.80 4.94
N VAL A 202 -7.41 3.28 6.05
CA VAL A 202 -8.86 3.42 6.24
C VAL A 202 -9.44 4.35 5.19
N GLN A 203 -8.80 5.49 4.94
CA GLN A 203 -9.22 6.42 3.88
C GLN A 203 -9.23 5.73 2.51
N ARG A 204 -8.17 5.01 2.15
CA ARG A 204 -8.09 4.27 0.88
C ARG A 204 -9.19 3.21 0.80
N MET A 205 -9.40 2.45 1.87
CA MET A 205 -10.40 1.38 1.91
C MET A 205 -11.81 1.92 1.68
N ILE A 206 -12.16 3.05 2.29
CA ILE A 206 -13.44 3.73 2.04
C ILE A 206 -13.56 4.11 0.57
N LEU A 207 -12.54 4.76 -0.01
CA LEU A 207 -12.57 5.21 -1.41
C LEU A 207 -12.69 4.04 -2.39
N VAL A 208 -11.93 2.96 -2.18
CA VAL A 208 -11.94 1.78 -3.05
C VAL A 208 -13.28 1.05 -2.99
N LEU A 209 -13.83 0.83 -1.78
CA LEU A 209 -15.11 0.14 -1.61
C LEU A 209 -16.28 0.88 -2.26
N LEU A 210 -16.18 2.21 -2.43
CA LEU A 210 -17.20 3.02 -3.09
C LEU A 210 -17.07 3.09 -4.61
N SER A 211 -15.87 2.85 -5.15
CA SER A 211 -15.53 3.20 -6.55
C SER A 211 -15.08 2.03 -7.42
N SER A 212 -14.56 0.96 -6.82
CA SER A 212 -13.83 -0.08 -7.55
C SER A 212 -14.34 -1.48 -7.20
N PRO A 213 -14.82 -2.27 -8.18
CA PRO A 213 -15.15 -3.67 -7.94
C PRO A 213 -13.87 -4.47 -7.64
N LEU A 214 -13.97 -5.42 -6.72
CA LEU A 214 -12.87 -6.33 -6.41
C LEU A 214 -12.83 -7.47 -7.42
N SER A 215 -11.65 -7.72 -7.99
CA SER A 215 -11.40 -8.86 -8.88
C SER A 215 -11.54 -10.19 -8.13
N THR A 216 -12.06 -11.22 -8.80
CA THR A 216 -12.10 -12.59 -8.26
C THR A 216 -10.70 -13.11 -7.91
N ASP A 217 -9.69 -12.72 -8.67
CA ASP A 217 -8.29 -13.10 -8.45
C ASP A 217 -7.76 -12.56 -7.11
N VAL A 218 -8.17 -11.34 -6.72
CA VAL A 218 -7.85 -10.76 -5.40
C VAL A 218 -8.53 -11.56 -4.29
N LEU A 219 -9.80 -11.93 -4.46
CA LEU A 219 -10.56 -12.67 -3.45
C LEU A 219 -9.96 -14.07 -3.18
N ILE A 220 -9.47 -14.75 -4.22
CA ILE A 220 -8.81 -16.06 -4.10
C ILE A 220 -7.45 -15.94 -3.41
N THR A 221 -6.69 -14.89 -3.74
CA THR A 221 -5.29 -14.75 -3.28
C THR A 221 -5.19 -14.10 -1.89
N PHE A 222 -6.18 -13.29 -1.52
CA PHE A 222 -6.24 -12.52 -0.27
C PHE A 222 -6.02 -13.33 1.01
N PRO A 223 -6.65 -14.51 1.21
CA PRO A 223 -6.44 -15.31 2.41
C PRO A 223 -4.96 -15.69 2.60
N PHE A 224 -4.29 -16.07 1.52
CA PHE A 224 -2.86 -16.42 1.55
C PHE A 224 -2.00 -15.20 1.87
N ALA A 225 -2.30 -14.04 1.28
CA ALA A 225 -1.60 -12.80 1.59
C ALA A 225 -1.73 -12.41 3.07
N ILE A 226 -2.93 -12.56 3.68
CA ILE A 226 -3.09 -12.36 5.13
C ILE A 226 -2.25 -13.37 5.92
N THR A 227 -2.41 -14.66 5.65
CA THR A 227 -1.75 -15.70 6.45
C THR A 227 -0.24 -15.52 6.40
N GLY A 228 0.31 -15.23 5.22
CA GLY A 228 1.72 -14.89 5.05
C GLY A 228 2.10 -13.65 5.86
N SER A 229 1.28 -12.59 5.81
CA SER A 229 1.51 -11.36 6.57
C SER A 229 1.52 -11.59 8.08
N VAL A 230 0.62 -12.42 8.62
CA VAL A 230 0.55 -12.77 10.05
C VAL A 230 1.78 -13.57 10.46
N ILE A 231 2.17 -14.58 9.67
CA ILE A 231 3.38 -15.37 9.91
C ILE A 231 4.62 -14.46 9.93
N GLY A 232 4.77 -13.61 8.91
CA GLY A 232 5.88 -12.65 8.81
C GLY A 232 5.94 -11.71 10.02
N MET A 233 4.80 -11.22 10.48
CA MET A 233 4.72 -10.35 11.66
C MET A 233 5.15 -11.07 12.94
N VAL A 234 4.66 -12.29 13.18
CA VAL A 234 5.03 -13.11 14.34
C VAL A 234 6.53 -13.41 14.35
N LEU A 235 7.09 -13.78 13.19
CA LEU A 235 8.53 -13.99 13.02
C LEU A 235 9.31 -12.69 13.27
N GLY A 236 8.82 -11.55 12.75
CA GLY A 236 9.43 -10.24 12.93
C GLY A 236 9.56 -9.84 14.39
N PHE A 237 8.51 -10.07 15.19
CA PHE A 237 8.55 -9.83 16.63
C PHE A 237 9.52 -10.73 17.39
N ARG A 238 9.63 -12.01 17.00
CA ARG A 238 10.52 -12.98 17.67
C ARG A 238 12.00 -12.75 17.35
N VAL A 239 12.32 -12.43 16.09
CA VAL A 239 13.70 -12.35 15.58
C VAL A 239 14.30 -10.94 15.72
N PHE A 240 13.53 -9.95 16.18
CA PHE A 240 13.93 -8.54 16.29
C PHE A 240 15.27 -8.30 17.02
N ARG A 241 15.72 -9.22 17.87
CA ARG A 241 16.97 -9.07 18.65
C ARG A 241 18.27 -9.40 17.91
N GLY A 242 18.23 -10.07 16.75
CA GLY A 242 19.44 -10.62 16.10
C GLY A 242 19.89 -9.97 14.79
N LEU A 243 19.04 -9.21 14.10
CA LEU A 243 19.34 -8.72 12.75
C LEU A 243 19.86 -7.28 12.74
N ARG A 244 20.93 -7.06 11.97
CA ARG A 244 21.43 -5.70 11.68
C ARG A 244 20.43 -4.97 10.79
N GLN A 245 19.61 -4.10 11.39
CA GLN A 245 18.56 -3.32 10.72
C GLN A 245 19.06 -2.62 9.43
N ALA A 246 20.30 -2.12 9.43
CA ALA A 246 20.90 -1.45 8.27
C ALA A 246 21.01 -2.36 7.03
N ARG A 247 21.38 -3.64 7.20
CA ARG A 247 21.51 -4.57 6.06
C ARG A 247 20.15 -4.89 5.44
N VAL A 248 19.13 -5.04 6.28
CA VAL A 248 17.76 -5.29 5.82
C VAL A 248 17.25 -4.09 5.02
N GLN A 249 17.47 -2.87 5.50
CA GLN A 249 17.09 -1.65 4.78
C GLN A 249 17.82 -1.53 3.44
N GLN A 250 19.13 -1.80 3.40
CA GLN A 250 19.90 -1.81 2.14
C GLN A 250 19.35 -2.81 1.13
N ALA A 251 18.97 -4.02 1.57
CA ALA A 251 18.36 -5.02 0.70
C ALA A 251 17.02 -4.54 0.12
N VAL A 252 16.18 -3.88 0.92
CA VAL A 252 14.92 -3.29 0.45
C VAL A 252 15.17 -2.19 -0.59
N TYR A 253 16.16 -1.33 -0.36
CA TYR A 253 16.50 -0.27 -1.33
C TYR A 253 17.01 -0.84 -2.65
N ALA A 254 17.86 -1.86 -2.59
CA ALA A 254 18.33 -2.57 -3.78
C ALA A 254 17.16 -3.20 -4.54
N LEU A 255 16.24 -3.87 -3.84
CA LEU A 255 15.04 -4.45 -4.44
C LEU A 255 14.20 -3.38 -5.15
N MET A 256 13.95 -2.24 -4.50
CA MET A 256 13.18 -1.14 -5.09
C MET A 256 13.83 -0.58 -6.36
N ILE A 257 15.16 -0.45 -6.39
CA ILE A 257 15.90 0.03 -7.57
C ILE A 257 15.80 -0.99 -8.71
N ILE A 258 16.01 -2.28 -8.43
CA ILE A 258 15.96 -3.35 -9.43
C ILE A 258 14.54 -3.44 -10.03
N SER A 259 13.52 -3.52 -9.18
CA SER A 259 12.13 -3.57 -9.63
C SER A 259 11.73 -2.29 -10.37
N GLY A 260 12.16 -1.13 -9.89
CA GLY A 260 11.87 0.14 -10.55
C GLY A 260 12.51 0.26 -11.93
N ALA A 261 13.75 -0.21 -12.09
CA ALA A 261 14.42 -0.25 -13.38
C ALA A 261 13.70 -1.21 -14.35
N PHE A 262 13.30 -2.38 -13.87
CA PHE A 262 12.54 -3.35 -14.65
C PHE A 262 11.20 -2.76 -15.14
N TYR A 263 10.45 -2.09 -14.26
CA TYR A 263 9.18 -1.45 -14.61
C TYR A 263 9.31 -0.27 -15.57
N LEU A 264 10.45 0.44 -15.58
CA LEU A 264 10.72 1.51 -16.55
C LEU A 264 10.99 0.97 -17.96
N THR A 265 11.55 -0.24 -18.06
CA THR A 265 11.83 -0.90 -19.35
C THR A 265 10.66 -1.70 -19.91
N SER A 266 9.60 -1.88 -19.11
CA SER A 266 8.37 -2.60 -19.49
C SER A 266 7.42 -1.70 -20.29
#